data_AF-A0A7V3CGJ5-F1
#
_entry.id   AF-A0A7V3CGJ5-F1
#
_cell.length_a   1.000
_cell.length_b   1.000
_cell.length_c   1.000
_cell.angle_alpha   90.00
_cell.angle_beta   90.00
_cell.angle_gamma   90.00
#
_symmetry.space_group_name_H-M   'P 1'
#
loop_
_entity.id
_entity.type
_entity.pdbx_description
1 polymer ?
#
loop_
_entity_poly.entity_id
_entity_poly.type
_entity_poly.pdbx_seq_one_letter_code
_entity_poly.pdbx_strand_id
1 'polypeptide(L)'
;MKNRILKISFFVWGIFAAGCGQQAVIFENPPEFGSEAETEAEIEPEAPGEEFPKFIFEEVSDGVGSELIDLQQLPDGRWLVASRAGELFLLTEELRVIDDARIDGVDVANDFGLQNIELSPDFSNTGEVYVYF
;
A
#
# COMPACT_ATOMS: atom_id res chain seq x y z
N MET A 1 -23.45 13.93 -10.51
CA MET A 1 -23.08 13.80 -9.09
C MET A 1 -22.06 14.88 -8.77
N LYS A 2 -22.25 15.64 -7.69
CA LYS A 2 -21.31 16.67 -7.25
C LYS A 2 -20.43 16.06 -6.16
N ASN A 3 -19.18 15.77 -6.46
CA ASN A 3 -18.22 15.30 -5.46
C ASN A 3 -18.04 16.42 -4.42
N ARG A 4 -18.26 16.12 -3.14
CA ARG A 4 -18.05 17.08 -2.05
C ARG A 4 -16.75 16.69 -1.35
N ILE A 5 -15.72 17.53 -1.50
CA ILE A 5 -14.44 17.34 -0.83
C ILE A 5 -14.58 17.90 0.60
N LEU A 6 -14.45 17.03 1.60
CA LEU A 6 -14.36 17.43 3.01
C LEU A 6 -12.88 17.49 3.40
N LYS A 7 -12.42 18.63 3.92
CA LYS A 7 -11.06 18.81 4.42
C LYS A 7 -11.02 18.48 5.91
N ILE A 8 -10.24 17.48 6.30
CA ILE A 8 -9.92 17.17 7.70
C ILE A 8 -8.42 17.38 7.86
N SER A 9 -8.01 18.26 8.77
CA SER A 9 -6.62 18.59 9.05
C SER A 9 -6.19 17.93 10.35
N PHE A 10 -5.21 17.05 10.28
CA PHE A 10 -4.43 16.54 11.41
C PHE A 10 -3.16 17.38 11.55
N PHE A 11 -2.58 17.45 12.74
CA PHE A 11 -1.30 18.13 12.95
C PHE A 11 -0.23 17.05 13.14
N VAL A 12 0.68 16.91 12.17
CA VAL A 12 1.81 15.96 12.26
C VAL A 12 3.11 16.75 12.28
N TRP A 13 3.93 16.48 13.30
CA TRP A 13 5.28 17.02 13.43
C TRP A 13 6.24 16.01 12.79
N GLY A 14 6.79 16.34 11.63
CA GLY A 14 7.64 15.44 10.84
C GLY A 14 9.12 15.38 11.25
N ILE A 15 9.86 14.42 10.68
CA ILE A 15 11.34 14.37 10.61
C ILE A 15 11.81 13.31 9.57
N PHE A 16 12.73 13.73 8.69
CA PHE A 16 13.80 12.99 7.94
C PHE A 16 13.42 11.99 6.82
N ALA A 17 14.27 11.67 5.82
CA ALA A 17 15.46 12.24 5.17
C ALA A 17 15.80 11.38 3.94
N ALA A 18 16.63 11.91 3.04
CA ALA A 18 16.90 11.43 1.69
C ALA A 18 17.80 10.18 1.56
N GLY A 19 17.53 9.40 0.49
CA GLY A 19 18.53 9.09 -0.54
C GLY A 19 19.01 7.64 -0.68
N CYS A 20 18.95 7.09 -1.90
CA CYS A 20 19.97 6.16 -2.39
C CYS A 20 20.02 6.11 -3.93
N GLY A 21 21.24 6.05 -4.48
CA GLY A 21 21.57 6.24 -5.90
C GLY A 21 21.53 4.96 -6.75
N GLN A 22 21.54 5.17 -8.07
CA GLN A 22 21.41 4.14 -9.11
C GLN A 22 22.73 4.00 -9.87
N GLN A 23 23.26 2.78 -9.98
CA GLN A 23 24.51 2.47 -10.70
C GLN A 23 24.18 1.68 -11.97
N ALA A 24 24.57 2.19 -13.13
CA ALA A 24 24.38 1.54 -14.43
C ALA A 24 25.60 0.67 -14.77
N VAL A 25 25.36 -0.57 -15.18
CA VAL A 25 26.37 -1.50 -15.70
C VAL A 25 26.26 -1.52 -17.22
N ILE A 26 27.38 -1.25 -17.90
CA ILE A 26 27.54 -1.37 -19.35
C ILE A 26 28.02 -2.80 -19.64
N PHE A 27 27.33 -3.52 -20.53
CA PHE A 27 27.80 -4.81 -21.05
C PHE A 27 28.30 -4.63 -22.48
N GLU A 28 29.58 -4.96 -22.69
CA GLU A 28 30.19 -5.07 -24.02
C GLU A 28 29.88 -6.42 -24.66
N ASN A 29 29.88 -6.38 -25.99
CA ASN A 29 29.58 -7.40 -27.01
C ASN A 29 30.06 -8.84 -26.68
N PRO A 30 29.29 -9.89 -27.05
CA PRO A 30 29.76 -11.27 -26.95
C PRO A 30 30.64 -11.70 -28.15
N PRO A 31 31.51 -12.71 -27.99
CA PRO A 31 32.26 -13.33 -29.08
C PRO A 31 31.40 -14.33 -29.87
N GLU A 32 31.62 -14.37 -31.19
CA GLU A 32 31.12 -15.43 -32.08
C GLU A 32 31.93 -16.72 -31.88
N PHE A 33 31.26 -17.85 -31.62
CA PHE A 33 31.89 -19.16 -31.66
C PHE A 33 30.98 -20.21 -32.31
N GLY A 34 31.48 -20.77 -33.41
CA GLY A 34 31.72 -22.20 -33.57
C GLY A 34 30.52 -23.13 -33.57
N SER A 35 30.12 -23.55 -34.77
CA SER A 35 29.21 -24.67 -35.03
C SER A 35 29.94 -26.02 -34.86
N GLU A 36 29.59 -26.81 -33.86
CA GLU A 36 29.82 -28.26 -33.86
C GLU A 36 28.59 -28.97 -33.29
N ALA A 37 28.11 -29.96 -34.05
CA ALA A 37 26.91 -30.73 -33.78
C ALA A 37 27.25 -31.94 -32.92
N GLU A 38 26.58 -32.07 -31.78
CA GLU A 38 26.54 -33.30 -30.99
C GLU A 38 25.09 -33.64 -30.65
N THR A 39 24.75 -34.91 -30.86
CA THR A 39 23.43 -35.51 -30.73
C THR A 39 22.95 -35.45 -29.28
N GLU A 40 21.98 -34.58 -28.99
CA GLU A 40 21.36 -34.47 -27.68
C GLU A 40 20.36 -35.62 -27.47
N ALA A 41 20.62 -36.44 -26.47
CA ALA A 41 19.58 -37.25 -25.85
C ALA A 41 18.50 -36.29 -25.33
N GLU A 42 17.24 -36.56 -25.68
CA GLU A 42 16.06 -35.82 -25.25
C GLU A 42 15.89 -36.00 -23.74
N ILE A 43 16.62 -35.20 -22.97
CA ILE A 43 16.36 -34.97 -21.55
C ILE A 43 15.14 -34.05 -21.56
N GLU A 44 13.95 -34.58 -21.30
CA GLU A 44 12.79 -33.74 -20.95
C GLU A 44 13.24 -32.87 -19.76
N PRO A 45 13.38 -31.54 -19.92
CA PRO A 45 13.72 -30.71 -18.79
C PRO A 45 12.55 -30.79 -17.83
N GLU A 46 12.73 -31.48 -16.69
CA GLU A 46 11.85 -31.30 -15.55
C GLU A 46 11.81 -29.80 -15.28
N ALA A 47 10.68 -29.17 -15.60
CA ALA A 47 10.51 -27.74 -15.43
C ALA A 47 10.92 -27.41 -13.99
N PRO A 48 11.85 -26.45 -13.77
CA PRO A 48 12.24 -26.06 -12.43
C PRO A 48 10.95 -25.72 -11.69
N GLY A 49 10.63 -26.51 -10.67
CA GLY A 49 9.39 -26.33 -9.91
C GLY A 49 9.39 -24.92 -9.36
N GLU A 50 8.51 -24.06 -9.89
CA GLU A 50 8.29 -22.74 -9.35
C GLU A 50 7.69 -22.91 -7.95
N GLU A 51 8.55 -22.89 -6.94
CA GLU A 51 8.11 -22.74 -5.55
C GLU A 51 7.52 -21.34 -5.41
N PHE A 52 6.21 -21.24 -5.51
CA PHE A 52 5.51 -19.99 -5.24
C PHE A 52 5.83 -19.53 -3.82
N PRO A 53 6.04 -18.21 -3.61
CA PRO A 53 6.27 -17.68 -2.28
C PRO A 53 5.08 -18.05 -1.39
N LYS A 54 5.39 -18.65 -0.23
CA LYS A 54 4.38 -18.96 0.76
C LYS A 54 3.97 -17.68 1.48
N PHE A 55 2.73 -17.25 1.26
CA PHE A 55 2.14 -16.14 2.01
C PHE A 55 1.74 -16.63 3.41
N ILE A 56 2.12 -15.85 4.43
CA ILE A 56 1.67 -16.03 5.81
C ILE A 56 0.73 -14.87 6.11
N PHE A 57 -0.46 -15.20 6.60
CA PHE A 57 -1.46 -14.23 7.02
C PHE A 57 -1.50 -14.21 8.54
N GLU A 58 -1.39 -13.02 9.13
CA GLU A 58 -1.54 -12.79 10.56
C GLU A 58 -2.62 -11.72 10.75
N GLU A 59 -3.49 -11.91 11.73
CA GLU A 59 -4.46 -10.90 12.13
C GLU A 59 -3.76 -9.94 13.09
N VAL A 60 -3.69 -8.66 12.69
CA VAL A 60 -2.82 -7.69 13.35
C VAL A 60 -3.56 -6.66 14.20
N SER A 61 -4.90 -6.64 14.16
CA SER A 61 -5.69 -5.69 14.96
C SER A 61 -7.09 -6.23 15.23
N ASP A 62 -7.48 -6.24 16.50
CA ASP A 62 -8.85 -6.44 16.97
C ASP A 62 -9.51 -5.07 17.25
N GLY A 63 -10.79 -4.93 16.89
CA GLY A 63 -11.57 -3.70 17.15
C GLY A 63 -11.59 -2.68 16.01
N VAL A 64 -10.96 -2.98 14.89
CA VAL A 64 -11.13 -2.25 13.63
C VAL A 64 -12.39 -2.77 12.92
N GLY A 65 -13.24 -1.87 12.40
CA GLY A 65 -14.54 -2.22 11.81
C GLY A 65 -14.48 -3.29 10.71
N SER A 66 -15.59 -4.00 10.49
CA SER A 66 -15.64 -5.20 9.62
C SER A 66 -15.55 -4.94 8.11
N GLU A 67 -15.49 -3.67 7.68
CA GLU A 67 -15.53 -3.28 6.27
C GLU A 67 -14.44 -2.27 5.94
N LEU A 68 -13.18 -2.67 6.06
CA LEU A 68 -12.05 -1.84 5.69
C LEU A 68 -11.95 -1.67 4.19
N ILE A 69 -11.74 -0.42 3.75
CA ILE A 69 -11.68 -0.05 2.34
C ILE A 69 -10.31 0.46 1.92
N ASP A 70 -9.58 1.12 2.82
CA ASP A 70 -8.26 1.65 2.52
C ASP A 70 -7.38 1.80 3.77
N LEU A 71 -6.08 1.81 3.55
CA LEU A 71 -5.01 1.87 4.55
C LEU A 71 -3.89 2.77 4.03
N GLN A 72 -3.58 3.85 4.76
CA GLN A 72 -2.51 4.78 4.42
C GLN A 72 -1.49 4.84 5.56
N GLN A 73 -0.20 4.66 5.25
CA GLN A 73 0.87 4.87 6.22
C GLN A 73 1.16 6.37 6.34
N LEU A 74 1.18 6.87 7.56
CA LEU A 74 1.57 8.24 7.86
C LEU A 74 3.10 8.38 7.87
N PRO A 75 3.65 9.60 7.66
CA PRO A 75 5.09 9.82 7.67
C PRO A 75 5.79 9.50 9.01
N ASP A 76 5.02 9.41 10.10
CA ASP A 76 5.52 9.09 11.44
C ASP A 76 5.37 7.59 11.80
N GLY A 77 5.12 6.72 10.82
CA GLY A 77 5.04 5.28 10.99
C GLY A 77 3.66 4.74 11.39
N ARG A 78 2.77 5.62 11.88
CA ARG A 78 1.38 5.27 12.19
C ARG A 78 0.59 4.94 10.94
N TRP A 79 -0.58 4.33 11.14
CA TRP A 79 -1.47 3.95 10.05
C TRP A 79 -2.84 4.60 10.20
N LEU A 80 -3.34 5.18 9.11
CA LEU A 80 -4.72 5.63 9.00
C LEU A 80 -5.51 4.58 8.24
N VAL A 81 -6.52 4.03 8.89
CA VAL A 81 -7.40 2.99 8.34
C VAL A 81 -8.78 3.58 8.12
N ALA A 82 -9.40 3.28 6.99
CA ALA A 82 -10.75 3.72 6.67
C ALA A 82 -11.70 2.53 6.54
N SER A 83 -12.90 2.66 7.13
CA SER A 83 -14.02 1.75 6.90
C SER A 83 -15.01 2.33 5.89
N ARG A 84 -15.71 1.45 5.19
CA ARG A 84 -16.79 1.81 4.26
C ARG A 84 -17.88 2.65 4.94
N ALA A 85 -18.11 2.42 6.23
CA ALA A 85 -19.07 3.15 7.04
C ALA A 85 -18.69 4.59 7.40
N GLY A 86 -17.52 5.04 6.92
CA GLY A 86 -16.99 6.38 7.21
C GLY A 86 -16.30 6.46 8.55
N GLU A 87 -15.91 5.32 9.15
CA GLU A 87 -15.06 5.32 10.35
C GLU A 87 -13.60 5.40 9.92
N LEU A 88 -12.82 6.17 10.66
CA LEU A 88 -11.38 6.31 10.50
C LEU A 88 -10.74 5.85 11.80
N PHE A 89 -9.76 4.97 11.70
CA PHE A 89 -9.00 4.48 12.85
C PHE A 89 -7.54 4.88 12.68
N LEU A 90 -6.95 5.43 13.72
CA LEU A 90 -5.52 5.70 13.78
C LEU A 90 -4.84 4.60 14.58
N LEU A 91 -3.88 3.93 13.96
CA LEU A 91 -3.17 2.80 14.53
C LEU A 91 -1.70 3.15 14.77
N THR A 92 -1.08 2.56 15.79
CA THR A 92 0.38 2.60 15.99
C THR A 92 1.12 1.77 14.94
N GLU A 93 2.46 1.81 14.96
CA GLU A 93 3.32 0.93 14.16
C GLU A 93 3.06 -0.56 14.46
N GLU A 94 2.69 -0.88 15.70
CA GLU A 94 2.28 -2.23 16.15
C GLU A 94 0.79 -2.51 15.89
N LEU A 95 0.14 -1.71 15.05
CA LEU A 95 -1.24 -1.89 14.59
C LEU A 95 -2.31 -1.90 15.70
N ARG A 96 -2.04 -1.14 16.77
CA ARG A 96 -3.00 -0.91 17.85
C ARG A 96 -3.79 0.37 17.62
N VAL A 97 -5.11 0.31 17.71
CA VAL A 97 -5.97 1.49 17.64
C VAL A 97 -5.67 2.43 18.80
N ILE A 98 -5.38 3.70 18.50
CA ILE A 98 -5.11 4.75 19.48
C ILE A 98 -6.09 5.92 19.40
N ASP A 99 -6.78 6.08 18.27
CA ASP A 99 -7.82 7.09 18.09
C ASP A 99 -8.81 6.62 17.02
N ASP A 100 -10.03 7.14 17.08
CA ASP A 100 -11.09 6.87 16.09
C ASP A 100 -11.92 8.12 15.82
N ALA A 101 -12.36 8.25 14.57
CA ALA A 101 -13.21 9.35 14.13
C ALA A 101 -14.27 8.83 13.15
N ARG A 102 -15.38 9.56 13.04
CA ARG A 102 -16.45 9.24 12.09
C ARG A 102 -16.74 10.42 11.18
N ILE A 103 -16.83 10.14 9.89
CA ILE A 103 -17.26 11.09 8.87
C ILE A 103 -18.79 11.11 8.83
N ASP A 104 -19.37 12.26 9.15
CA ASP A 104 -20.81 12.44 9.06
C ASP A 104 -21.29 12.50 7.61
N GLY A 105 -22.49 11.95 7.37
CA GLY A 105 -23.16 12.05 6.07
C GLY A 105 -22.71 11.02 5.02
N VAL A 106 -21.92 10.02 5.41
CA VAL A 106 -21.64 8.85 4.58
C VAL A 106 -22.89 7.97 4.52
N ASP A 107 -23.43 7.77 3.32
CA ASP A 107 -24.53 6.83 3.06
C ASP A 107 -23.93 5.45 2.73
N VAL A 108 -24.29 4.44 3.54
CA VAL A 108 -23.82 3.05 3.39
C VAL A 108 -24.80 2.15 2.65
N ALA A 109 -25.97 2.66 2.26
CA ALA A 109 -26.94 1.85 1.53
C ALA A 109 -26.42 1.48 0.13
N ASN A 110 -26.83 0.34 -0.43
CA ASN A 110 -26.68 -0.01 -1.86
C ASN A 110 -25.29 0.22 -2.48
N ASP A 111 -24.23 -0.31 -1.88
CA ASP A 111 -22.84 -0.18 -2.39
C ASP A 111 -22.25 1.23 -2.34
N PHE A 112 -22.97 2.20 -1.76
CA PHE A 112 -22.41 3.47 -1.35
C PHE A 112 -21.61 3.34 -0.05
N GLY A 113 -20.79 4.34 0.22
CA GLY A 113 -19.94 4.44 1.39
C GLY A 113 -18.68 5.21 1.08
N LEU A 114 -17.75 5.20 2.04
CA LEU A 114 -16.40 5.66 1.79
C LEU A 114 -15.72 4.71 0.79
N GLN A 115 -15.09 5.26 -0.23
CA GLN A 115 -14.42 4.52 -1.30
C GLN A 115 -12.91 4.52 -1.15
N ASN A 116 -12.33 5.65 -0.73
CA ASN A 116 -10.89 5.80 -0.59
C ASN A 116 -10.54 6.96 0.35
N ILE A 117 -9.31 6.94 0.88
CA ILE A 117 -8.67 8.07 1.53
C ILE A 117 -7.33 8.36 0.85
N GLU A 118 -6.88 9.60 0.89
CA GLU A 118 -5.59 9.98 0.31
C GLU A 118 -4.95 11.07 1.15
N LEU A 119 -3.68 10.89 1.51
CA LEU A 119 -2.92 11.90 2.21
C LEU A 119 -2.58 13.04 1.25
N SER A 120 -2.68 14.28 1.72
CA SER A 120 -2.18 15.42 0.96
C SER A 120 -0.68 15.26 0.67
N PRO A 121 -0.18 15.70 -0.50
CA PRO A 121 1.25 15.70 -0.78
C PRO A 121 2.08 16.45 0.28
N ASP A 122 1.48 17.47 0.91
CA ASP A 122 2.06 18.26 1.99
C ASP A 122 1.54 17.83 3.38
N PHE A 123 1.13 16.58 3.56
CA PHE A 123 0.54 16.07 4.80
C PHE A 123 1.42 16.34 6.04
N SER A 124 2.75 16.25 5.93
CA SER A 124 3.65 16.56 7.05
C SER A 124 3.56 18.02 7.53
N ASN A 125 2.99 18.92 6.73
CA ASN A 125 2.81 20.33 7.07
C ASN A 125 1.34 20.67 7.41
N THR A 126 0.38 20.05 6.72
CA THR A 126 -1.05 20.40 6.82
C THR A 126 -1.91 19.36 7.55
N GLY A 127 -1.39 18.13 7.63
CA GLY A 127 -2.08 16.87 7.92
C GLY A 127 -3.43 16.71 7.26
N GLU A 128 -3.61 17.26 6.06
CA GLU A 128 -4.86 17.15 5.33
C GLU A 128 -5.04 15.75 4.72
N VAL A 129 -6.19 15.15 5.00
CA VAL A 129 -6.64 13.90 4.35
C VAL A 129 -7.80 14.21 3.43
N TYR A 130 -7.73 13.72 2.20
CA TYR A 130 -8.81 13.73 1.23
C TYR A 130 -9.62 12.44 1.34
N VAL A 131 -10.95 12.59 1.35
CA VAL A 131 -11.89 11.46 1.50
C VAL A 131 -12.84 11.44 0.30
N TYR A 132 -13.10 10.25 -0.24
CA TYR A 132 -13.93 10.06 -1.42
C TYR A 132 -15.14 9.19 -1.07
N PHE A 133 -16.36 9.75 -1.13
CA PHE A 133 -17.63 9.07 -0.84
C PHE A 133 -18.79 9.65 -1.66
#